data_AF-A0A554KSS2-F1
#
_entry.id   AF-A0A554KSS2-F1
#
_cell.length_a   1.000
_cell.length_b   1.000
_cell.length_c   1.000
_cell.angle_alpha   90.00
_cell.angle_beta   90.00
_cell.angle_gamma   90.00
#
_symmetry.space_group_name_H-M   'P 1'
#
loop_
_entity.id
_entity.type
_entity.pdbx_description
1 polymer ?
#
loop_
_entity_poly.entity_id
_entity_poly.type
_entity_poly.pdbx_seq_one_letter_code
_entity_poly.pdbx_strand_id
1 'polypeptide(L)'
;MIDATAKKAQYGTGTDIYSTISIIVGVGLSLAGLVFLGIMLWAGLRWMTARGNEEMIAKAKSAIFAAIIGFILVVVSYGVSAFIFSRLIK
;
A
#
# COMPACT_ATOMS: atom_id res chain seq x y z
N MET A 1 -11.63 -6.73 -39.13
CA MET A 1 -11.80 -8.07 -38.51
C MET A 1 -10.46 -8.71 -38.12
N ILE A 2 -9.39 -7.93 -37.96
CA ILE A 2 -8.06 -8.41 -37.53
C ILE A 2 -7.77 -8.12 -36.05
N ASP A 3 -8.44 -7.14 -35.44
CA ASP A 3 -8.26 -6.80 -34.01
C ASP A 3 -8.86 -7.84 -33.04
N ALA A 4 -9.89 -8.58 -33.47
CA ALA A 4 -10.53 -9.60 -32.64
C ALA A 4 -9.70 -10.89 -32.55
N THR A 5 -8.85 -11.17 -33.53
CA THR A 5 -7.99 -12.37 -33.57
C THR A 5 -6.68 -12.13 -32.81
N ALA A 6 -6.18 -10.88 -32.78
CA ALA A 6 -5.07 -10.47 -31.90
C ALA A 6 -5.43 -10.63 -30.41
N LYS A 7 -6.69 -10.41 -30.02
CA LYS A 7 -7.17 -10.59 -28.64
C LYS A 7 -7.32 -12.06 -28.21
N LYS A 8 -7.25 -13.03 -29.14
CA LYS A 8 -7.43 -14.48 -28.89
C LYS A 8 -6.20 -15.33 -29.18
N ALA A 9 -5.23 -14.81 -29.93
CA ALA A 9 -3.90 -15.40 -30.03
C ALA A 9 -3.07 -14.90 -28.85
N GLN A 10 -3.06 -15.68 -27.77
CA GLN A 10 -2.42 -15.47 -26.48
C GLN A 10 -0.88 -15.34 -26.58
N TYR A 11 -0.40 -14.32 -27.31
CA TYR A 11 0.98 -13.89 -27.45
C TYR A 11 1.02 -12.35 -27.48
N GLY A 12 0.62 -11.74 -26.36
CA GLY A 12 1.00 -10.38 -25.99
C GLY A 12 2.28 -10.44 -25.16
N THR A 13 3.42 -10.55 -25.84
CA THR A 13 4.77 -10.50 -25.29
C THR A 13 4.97 -9.25 -24.41
N GLY A 14 4.95 -9.42 -23.09
CA GLY A 14 5.57 -8.47 -22.14
C GLY A 14 4.69 -7.35 -21.57
N THR A 15 3.37 -7.29 -21.79
CA THR A 15 2.52 -6.19 -21.25
C THR A 15 1.44 -6.68 -20.27
N ASP A 16 0.90 -7.89 -20.46
CA ASP A 16 -0.19 -8.42 -19.62
C ASP A 16 0.24 -8.74 -18.19
N ILE A 17 1.47 -9.22 -18.00
CA ILE A 17 1.97 -9.59 -16.68
C ILE A 17 2.24 -8.34 -15.84
N TYR A 18 2.80 -7.29 -16.44
CA TYR A 18 3.04 -6.02 -15.76
C TYR A 18 1.74 -5.32 -15.40
N SER A 19 0.73 -5.37 -16.29
CA SER A 19 -0.60 -4.83 -16.02
C SER A 19 -1.28 -5.55 -14.85
N THR A 20 -1.26 -6.90 -14.86
CA THR A 20 -1.82 -7.71 -13.77
C THR A 20 -1.12 -7.45 -12.44
N ILE A 21 0.21 -7.40 -12.43
CA ILE A 21 0.99 -7.10 -11.22
C ILE A 21 0.68 -5.69 -10.72
N SER A 22 0.58 -4.70 -11.60
CA SER A 22 0.28 -3.32 -11.24
C SER A 22 -1.10 -3.19 -10.59
N ILE A 23 -2.09 -3.93 -11.08
CA ILE A 23 -3.44 -3.97 -10.48
C ILE A 23 -3.37 -4.60 -9.08
N ILE A 24 -2.71 -5.75 -8.92
CA ILE A 24 -2.59 -6.44 -7.62
C ILE A 24 -1.89 -5.54 -6.59
N VAL A 25 -0.77 -4.93 -6.98
CA VAL A 25 -0.03 -3.99 -6.14
C VAL A 25 -0.88 -2.77 -5.80
N GLY A 26 -1.58 -2.18 -6.76
CA GLY A 26 -2.46 -1.03 -6.53
C GLY A 26 -3.63 -1.33 -5.58
N VAL A 27 -4.26 -2.51 -5.72
CA VAL A 27 -5.31 -2.97 -4.81
C VAL A 27 -4.75 -3.21 -3.41
N GLY A 28 -3.59 -3.87 -3.31
CA GLY A 28 -2.92 -4.09 -2.02
C GLY A 28 -2.55 -2.79 -1.31
N LEU A 29 -1.97 -1.81 -2.02
CA LEU A 29 -1.63 -0.50 -1.47
C LEU A 29 -2.85 0.30 -1.03
N SER A 30 -3.94 0.28 -1.81
CA SER A 30 -5.16 1.01 -1.45
C SER A 30 -5.81 0.42 -0.19
N LEU A 31 -5.85 -0.92 -0.07
CA LEU A 31 -6.29 -1.59 1.16
C LEU A 31 -5.37 -1.27 2.34
N ALA A 32 -4.05 -1.31 2.16
CA ALA A 32 -3.09 -0.97 3.22
C ALA A 32 -3.27 0.48 3.71
N GLY A 33 -3.46 1.43 2.78
CA GLY A 33 -3.74 2.82 3.12
C GLY A 33 -5.06 3.01 3.86
N LEU A 34 -6.11 2.27 3.47
CA LEU A 34 -7.41 2.29 4.14
C LEU A 34 -7.31 1.75 5.57
N VAL A 35 -6.63 0.61 5.77
CA VAL A 35 -6.41 0.02 7.09
C VAL A 35 -5.56 0.95 7.97
N PHE A 36 -4.49 1.52 7.41
CA PHE A 36 -3.67 2.52 8.08
C PHE A 36 -4.52 3.70 8.58
N LEU A 37 -5.35 4.27 7.71
CA LEU A 37 -6.24 5.37 8.07
C LEU A 37 -7.23 4.96 9.17
N GLY A 38 -7.83 3.77 9.06
CA GLY A 38 -8.78 3.25 10.06
C GLY A 38 -8.15 3.11 11.46
N ILE A 39 -6.94 2.55 11.54
CA ILE A 39 -6.19 2.43 12.79
C ILE A 39 -5.81 3.82 13.31
N MET A 40 -5.35 4.71 12.43
CA MET A 40 -4.92 6.06 12.81
C MET A 40 -6.08 6.88 13.42
N LEU A 41 -7.27 6.79 12.83
CA LEU A 41 -8.47 7.44 13.36
C LEU A 41 -8.86 6.85 14.72
N TRP A 42 -8.92 5.52 14.83
CA TRP A 42 -9.31 4.87 16.08
C TRP A 42 -8.31 5.14 17.22
N ALA A 43 -7.01 5.00 16.95
CA ALA A 43 -5.96 5.26 17.92
C ALA A 43 -5.86 6.75 18.28
N GLY A 44 -6.03 7.64 17.30
CA GLY A 44 -6.06 9.09 17.51
C GLY A 44 -7.21 9.51 18.42
N LEU A 45 -8.42 9.01 18.16
CA LEU A 45 -9.59 9.25 19.03
C LEU A 45 -9.35 8.72 20.45
N ARG A 46 -8.74 7.53 20.58
CA ARG A 46 -8.40 6.95 21.88
C ARG A 46 -7.36 7.78 22.64
N TRP A 47 -6.39 8.36 21.94
CA TRP A 47 -5.39 9.23 22.55
C TRP A 47 -6.01 10.53 23.06
N MET A 48 -6.87 11.18 22.26
CA MET A 48 -7.54 12.43 22.65
C MET A 48 -8.54 12.22 23.81
N THR A 49 -9.19 11.05 23.88
CA THR A 49 -10.19 10.74 24.91
C THR A 49 -9.60 10.14 26.19
N ALA A 50 -8.28 9.97 26.29
CA ALA A 50 -7.65 9.32 27.43
C ALA A 50 -7.74 10.11 28.76
N ARG A 51 -8.12 11.40 28.75
CA ARG A 51 -8.40 12.22 29.95
C ARG A 51 -7.35 12.12 31.08
N GLY A 52 -6.07 11.95 30.73
CA GLY A 52 -4.97 11.83 31.70
C GLY A 52 -4.64 10.40 32.16
N ASN A 53 -5.33 9.37 31.67
CA ASN A 53 -4.96 7.98 31.90
C ASN A 53 -3.70 7.63 31.08
N GLU A 54 -2.55 7.53 31.77
CA GLU A 54 -1.26 7.21 31.15
C GLU A 54 -1.25 5.89 30.39
N GLU A 55 -1.96 4.86 30.88
CA GLU A 55 -2.02 3.55 30.22
C GLU A 55 -2.73 3.65 28.86
N MET A 56 -3.82 4.42 28.81
CA MET A 56 -4.56 4.66 27.56
C MET A 56 -3.73 5.48 26.57
N ILE A 57 -2.98 6.47 27.07
CA ILE A 57 -2.07 7.27 26.25
C ILE A 57 -0.96 6.40 25.68
N ALA A 58 -0.33 5.56 26.50
CA ALA A 58 0.74 4.67 26.06
C ALA A 58 0.27 3.68 25.00
N LYS A 59 -0.90 3.05 25.20
CA LYS A 59 -1.51 2.13 24.21
C LYS A 59 -1.88 2.83 22.91
N ALA A 60 -2.43 4.05 22.98
CA ALA A 60 -2.79 4.79 21.78
C ALA A 60 -1.55 5.22 20.97
N LYS A 61 -0.51 5.70 21.67
CA LYS A 61 0.77 6.05 21.04
C LYS A 61 1.43 4.83 20.41
N SER A 62 1.47 3.68 21.09
CA SER A 62 2.09 2.48 20.53
C SER A 62 1.36 1.99 19.28
N ALA A 63 0.02 2.06 19.25
CA ALA A 63 -0.76 1.75 18.06
C ALA A 63 -0.46 2.70 16.90
N ILE A 64 -0.35 4.00 17.17
CA ILE A 64 0.04 5.01 16.17
C ILE A 64 1.44 4.73 15.60
N PHE A 65 2.42 4.48 16.48
CA PHE A 65 3.79 4.17 16.04
C PHE A 65 3.85 2.90 15.20
N ALA A 66 3.15 1.83 15.61
CA ALA A 66 3.07 0.60 14.85
C ALA A 66 2.45 0.81 13.46
N ALA A 67 1.36 1.60 13.38
CA ALA A 67 0.71 1.93 12.11
C ALA A 67 1.64 2.74 11.19
N ILE A 68 2.34 3.75 11.73
CA ILE A 68 3.29 4.57 10.97
C ILE A 68 4.45 3.73 10.44
N ILE A 69 5.05 2.87 11.26
CA ILE A 69 6.16 2.01 10.83
C ILE A 69 5.71 1.07 9.71
N GLY A 70 4.54 0.45 9.85
CA GLY A 70 3.97 -0.40 8.79
C GLY A 70 3.74 0.36 7.49
N PHE A 71 3.18 1.57 7.57
CA PHE A 71 2.95 2.41 6.39
C PHE A 71 4.26 2.83 5.71
N ILE A 72 5.26 3.25 6.48
CA ILE A 72 6.59 3.60 5.97
C ILE A 72 7.20 2.41 5.23
N LEU A 73 7.12 1.18 5.76
CA LEU A 73 7.66 0.00 5.10
C LEU A 73 7.03 -0.24 3.73
N VAL A 74 5.71 -0.06 3.60
CA VAL A 74 5.01 -0.20 2.30
C VAL A 74 5.48 0.86 1.30
N VAL A 75 5.55 2.12 1.73
CA VAL A 75 5.98 3.24 0.87
C VAL A 75 7.43 3.08 0.44
N VAL A 76 8.32 2.71 1.37
CA VAL A 76 9.74 2.48 1.09
C VAL A 76 9.91 1.30 0.13
N SER A 77 9.19 0.20 0.33
CA SER A 77 9.21 -0.96 -0.57
C SER A 77 8.83 -0.59 -2.01
N TYR A 78 7.75 0.17 -2.17
CA TYR A 78 7.32 0.66 -3.49
C TYR A 78 8.36 1.62 -4.10
N GLY A 79 8.88 2.56 -3.30
CA GLY A 79 9.90 3.51 -3.73
C GLY A 79 11.20 2.84 -4.19
N VAL A 80 11.67 1.82 -3.46
CA VAL A 80 12.85 1.02 -3.84
C VAL A 80 12.58 0.24 -5.12
N SER A 81 11.41 -0.39 -5.25
CA SER A 81 11.02 -1.11 -6.46
C SER A 81 11.03 -0.18 -7.69
N ALA A 82 10.38 0.97 -7.59
CA ALA A 82 10.33 1.98 -8.65
C ALA A 82 11.73 2.53 -8.99
N PHE A 83 12.58 2.72 -7.99
CA PHE A 83 13.97 3.15 -8.18
C PHE A 83 14.76 2.12 -9.01
N ILE A 84 14.64 0.83 -8.71
CA ILE A 84 15.32 -0.25 -9.45
C ILE A 84 14.84 -0.28 -10.92
N PHE A 85 13.52 -0.24 -11.16
CA PHE A 85 12.98 -0.22 -12.53
C PHE A 85 13.41 1.02 -13.31
N SER A 86 13.43 2.20 -12.68
CA SER A 86 13.87 3.44 -13.31
C SER A 86 15.35 3.41 -13.70
N ARG A 87 16.18 2.63 -13.01
CA ARG A 87 17.59 2.43 -13.35
C ARG A 87 17.82 1.38 -14.44
N LEU A 88 16.89 0.43 -14.61
CA LEU A 88 16.96 -0.66 -15.59
C LEU A 88 16.36 -0.31 -16.96
N ILE A 89 15.37 0.59 -17.02
CA ILE A 89 14.71 1.01 -18.28
C ILE A 89 15.50 2.14 -18.98
N LYS A 90 16.76 2.35 -18.60
CA LYS A 90 17.69 3.29 -19.22
C LYS A 90 18.81 2.51 -19.90
#